data_AF-A0A511JJE8-F1
#
_entry.id   AF-A0A511JJE8-F1
#
_cell.length_a   1.000
_cell.length_b   1.000
_cell.length_c   1.000
_cell.angle_alpha   90.00
_cell.angle_beta   90.00
_cell.angle_gamma   90.00
#
_symmetry.space_group_name_H-M   'P 1'
#
loop_
_entity.id
_entity.type
_entity.pdbx_description
1 polymer ?
#
loop_
_entity_poly.entity_id
_entity_poly.type
_entity_poly.pdbx_seq_one_letter_code
_entity_poly.pdbx_strand_id
1 'polypeptide(L)'
;MPTVSIVRNLGVIAATAAIMVVTDYVVLHLLLLTMFWGPVILIGIPIALVALPIAIIGVSKHLTGGSHTMGAITVSIVLAVAGVYGYQSGALSLFGDINPTAHLLLCVLSAVTLGLFLGPWPLRGAGVAAAATLVALVLVLPTSGERAAVEHARAEAETQRQNAEARQQVTEHFLDQRAFPVLAESPGWRNPKIRATGWDAMTWMVNDVGAVATALVLAPVEESEDTTLCAYIGRPGDGAPADWCIRTGAVWTRADGTGVAYIDGGRAVAIKAADEFTVAQAGGSSSATAADIAALATSVRAMTDAEVETYILPVYDGVNTPVIDAPDL
;
A
#
# COMPACT_ATOMS: atom_id res chain seq x y z
N MET A 1 37.51 -5.26 57.47
CA MET A 1 37.15 -6.31 56.48
C MET A 1 35.96 -5.98 55.55
N PRO A 2 35.52 -4.72 55.29
CA PRO A 2 34.43 -4.46 54.33
C PRO A 2 34.86 -4.48 52.85
N THR A 3 36.12 -4.17 52.55
CA THR A 3 36.65 -4.09 51.17
C THR A 3 36.70 -5.45 50.45
N VAL A 4 37.09 -6.52 51.15
CA VAL A 4 37.15 -7.88 50.58
C VAL A 4 35.74 -8.39 50.22
N SER A 5 34.72 -8.02 50.99
CA SER A 5 33.32 -8.35 50.70
C SER A 5 32.79 -7.60 49.47
N ILE A 6 33.14 -6.32 49.30
CA ILE A 6 32.75 -5.52 48.13
C ILE A 6 33.36 -6.07 46.84
N VAL A 7 34.66 -6.42 46.85
CA VAL A 7 35.35 -6.97 45.66
C VAL A 7 34.73 -8.30 45.23
N ARG A 8 34.42 -9.20 46.18
CA ARG A 8 33.76 -10.48 45.87
C ARG A 8 32.37 -10.27 45.26
N ASN A 9 31.59 -9.35 45.80
CA ASN A 9 30.25 -9.04 45.31
C ASN A 9 30.27 -8.36 43.92
N LEU A 10 31.25 -7.49 43.65
CA LEU A 10 31.47 -6.94 42.31
C LEU A 10 31.86 -8.04 41.32
N GLY A 11 32.67 -9.02 41.75
CA GLY A 11 32.98 -10.21 40.96
C GLY A 11 31.73 -11.02 40.59
N VAL A 12 30.76 -11.15 41.51
CA VAL A 12 29.47 -11.80 41.23
C VAL A 12 28.68 -11.01 40.18
N ILE A 13 28.61 -9.68 40.29
CA ILE A 13 27.90 -8.84 39.30
C ILE A 13 28.56 -8.96 37.92
N ALA A 14 29.88 -8.89 37.83
CA ALA A 14 30.61 -8.99 36.57
C ALA A 14 30.43 -10.37 35.91
N ALA A 15 30.53 -11.44 36.70
CA ALA A 15 30.28 -12.79 36.21
C ALA A 15 28.81 -12.99 35.80
N THR A 16 27.86 -12.41 36.53
CA THR A 16 26.44 -12.42 36.18
C THR A 16 26.21 -11.72 34.84
N ALA A 17 26.81 -10.56 34.61
CA ALA A 17 26.72 -9.86 33.33
C ALA A 17 27.25 -10.72 32.17
N ALA A 18 28.39 -11.39 32.36
CA ALA A 18 28.95 -12.29 31.34
C ALA A 18 28.02 -13.49 31.05
N ILE A 19 27.44 -14.11 32.08
CA ILE A 19 26.48 -15.21 31.92
C ILE A 19 25.24 -14.71 31.17
N MET A 20 24.71 -13.54 31.54
CA MET A 20 23.54 -12.95 30.88
C MET A 20 23.79 -12.69 29.40
N VAL A 21 24.95 -12.15 29.03
CA VAL A 21 25.34 -11.95 27.63
C VAL A 21 25.34 -13.27 26.89
N VAL A 22 25.98 -14.31 27.44
CA VAL A 22 26.00 -15.64 26.81
C VAL A 22 24.59 -16.20 26.64
N THR A 23 23.75 -16.11 27.68
CA THR A 23 22.36 -16.57 27.62
C THR A 23 21.56 -15.81 26.56
N ASP A 24 21.72 -14.48 26.50
CA ASP A 24 21.04 -13.61 25.54
C ASP A 24 21.41 -13.98 24.09
N TYR A 25 22.69 -14.19 23.81
CA TYR A 25 23.15 -14.69 22.51
C TYR A 25 22.61 -16.09 22.19
N VAL A 26 22.56 -17.00 23.16
CA VAL A 26 21.99 -18.35 22.96
C VAL A 26 20.51 -18.26 22.64
N VAL A 27 19.74 -17.45 23.37
CA VAL A 27 18.30 -17.25 23.12
C VAL A 27 18.07 -16.62 21.75
N LEU A 28 18.87 -15.63 21.36
CA LEU A 28 18.78 -15.00 20.04
C LEU A 28 19.07 -16.02 18.91
N HIS A 29 20.11 -16.84 19.05
CA HIS A 29 20.41 -17.90 18.07
C HIS A 29 19.30 -18.95 18.01
N LEU A 30 18.75 -19.36 19.15
CA LEU A 30 17.61 -20.28 19.17
C LEU A 30 16.39 -19.68 18.47
N LEU A 31 16.07 -18.41 18.71
CA LEU A 31 14.99 -17.70 18.00
C LEU A 31 15.23 -17.68 16.49
N LEU A 32 16.45 -17.37 16.03
CA LEU A 32 16.80 -17.44 14.61
C LEU A 32 16.63 -18.85 14.02
N LEU A 33 17.11 -19.87 14.74
CA LEU A 33 17.03 -21.25 14.29
C LEU A 33 15.59 -21.77 14.19
N THR A 34 14.65 -21.25 14.99
CA THR A 34 13.23 -21.63 14.89
C THR A 34 12.61 -21.29 13.54
N MET A 35 13.16 -20.31 12.81
CA MET A 35 12.71 -19.97 11.46
C MET A 35 13.02 -21.05 10.43
N PHE A 36 14.06 -21.87 10.66
CA PHE A 36 14.53 -22.88 9.70
C PHE A 36 14.15 -24.31 10.11
N TRP A 37 14.10 -24.60 11.40
CA TRP A 37 13.92 -25.95 11.94
C TRP A 37 12.60 -26.15 12.70
N GLY A 38 11.73 -25.13 12.69
CA GLY A 38 10.39 -25.21 13.26
C GLY A 38 10.33 -25.27 14.79
N PRO A 39 9.17 -25.67 15.36
CA PRO A 39 8.85 -25.48 16.78
C PRO A 39 9.64 -26.35 17.77
N VAL A 40 10.37 -27.37 17.30
CA VAL A 40 11.17 -28.24 18.18
C VAL A 40 12.30 -27.47 18.87
N ILE A 41 12.87 -26.45 18.20
CA ILE A 41 13.94 -25.62 18.76
C ILE A 41 13.41 -24.64 19.83
N LEU A 42 12.10 -24.36 19.87
CA LEU A 42 11.51 -23.47 20.89
C LEU A 42 11.69 -24.01 22.32
N ILE A 43 11.89 -25.32 22.50
CA ILE A 43 12.16 -25.94 23.81
C ILE A 43 13.53 -25.49 24.36
N GLY A 44 14.47 -25.09 23.51
CA GLY A 44 15.78 -24.59 23.93
C GLY A 44 15.70 -23.27 24.73
N ILE A 45 14.71 -22.42 24.42
CA ILE A 45 14.53 -21.11 25.08
C ILE A 45 14.20 -21.27 26.58
N PRO A 46 13.17 -22.04 27.00
CA PRO A 46 12.92 -22.24 28.42
C PRO A 46 14.07 -22.96 29.12
N ILE A 47 14.81 -23.85 28.44
CA ILE A 47 16.02 -24.47 29.01
C ILE A 47 17.08 -23.42 29.32
N ALA A 48 17.38 -22.52 28.37
CA ALA A 48 18.34 -21.44 28.57
C ALA A 48 17.92 -20.48 29.70
N LEU A 49 16.62 -20.14 29.77
CA LEU A 49 16.06 -19.29 30.81
C LEU A 49 16.09 -19.93 32.20
N VAL A 50 15.95 -21.26 32.31
CA VAL A 50 16.09 -21.99 33.59
C VAL A 50 17.56 -22.16 33.98
N ALA A 51 18.45 -22.36 33.00
CA ALA A 51 19.88 -22.49 33.25
C ALA A 51 20.52 -21.20 33.79
N LEU A 52 20.02 -20.03 33.37
CA LEU A 52 20.50 -18.72 33.80
C LEU A 52 20.51 -18.51 35.33
N PRO A 53 19.38 -18.60 36.06
CA PRO A 53 19.38 -18.43 37.51
C PRO A 53 20.22 -19.50 38.22
N ILE A 54 20.26 -20.73 37.69
CA ILE A 54 21.10 -21.82 38.24
C ILE A 54 22.59 -21.44 38.17
N ALA A 55 23.04 -20.92 37.03
CA ALA A 55 24.42 -20.48 36.82
C ALA A 55 24.78 -19.31 37.75
N ILE A 56 23.89 -18.31 37.89
CA ILE A 56 24.08 -17.17 38.78
C ILE A 56 24.16 -17.62 40.26
N ILE A 57 23.28 -18.54 40.68
CA ILE A 57 23.33 -19.14 42.03
C ILE A 57 24.66 -19.85 42.27
N GLY A 58 25.12 -20.64 41.29
CA GLY A 58 26.39 -21.36 41.35
C GLY A 58 27.58 -20.41 41.55
N VAL A 59 27.66 -19.35 40.74
CA VAL A 59 28.71 -18.34 40.83
C VAL A 59 28.64 -17.58 42.16
N SER A 60 27.44 -17.17 42.57
CA SER A 60 27.24 -16.49 43.85
C SER A 60 27.73 -17.34 45.02
N LYS A 61 27.34 -18.63 45.05
CA LYS A 61 27.74 -19.58 46.08
C LYS A 61 29.26 -19.79 46.10
N HIS A 62 29.89 -19.88 44.93
CA HIS A 62 31.33 -20.06 44.80
C HIS A 62 32.13 -18.83 45.29
N LEU A 63 31.70 -17.62 44.95
CA LEU A 63 32.45 -16.39 45.25
C LEU A 63 32.16 -15.80 46.63
N THR A 64 30.94 -15.93 47.13
CA THR A 64 30.48 -15.29 48.38
C THR A 64 30.14 -16.28 49.49
N GLY A 65 30.01 -17.57 49.18
CA GLY A 65 29.53 -18.59 50.12
C GLY A 65 28.00 -18.60 50.31
N GLY A 66 27.28 -17.59 49.82
CA GLY A 66 25.83 -17.47 49.88
C GLY A 66 25.16 -17.73 48.53
N SER A 67 24.01 -18.39 48.52
CA SER A 67 23.32 -18.78 47.28
C SER A 67 22.54 -17.63 46.61
N HIS A 68 22.27 -16.52 47.31
CA HIS A 68 21.51 -15.34 46.85
C HIS A 68 20.35 -15.66 45.87
N THR A 69 19.58 -16.70 46.18
CA THR A 69 18.61 -17.32 45.26
C THR A 69 17.56 -16.33 44.76
N MET A 70 17.01 -15.51 45.66
CA MET A 70 16.02 -14.49 45.30
C MET A 70 16.59 -13.46 44.32
N GLY A 71 17.82 -13.01 44.53
CA GLY A 71 18.47 -12.06 43.62
C GLY A 71 18.70 -12.65 42.23
N ALA A 72 19.11 -13.91 42.15
CA ALA A 72 19.29 -14.62 40.88
C ALA A 72 17.98 -14.77 40.09
N ILE A 73 16.86 -15.06 40.78
CA ILE A 73 15.53 -15.14 40.16
C ILE A 73 15.08 -13.75 39.69
N THR A 74 15.15 -12.75 40.56
CA THR A 74 14.72 -11.37 40.23
C THR A 74 15.46 -10.85 39.02
N VAL A 75 16.79 -11.00 38.98
CA VAL A 75 17.59 -10.46 37.88
C VAL A 75 17.32 -11.19 36.55
N SER A 76 17.01 -12.49 36.60
CA SER A 76 16.63 -13.27 35.43
C SER A 76 15.29 -12.82 34.86
N ILE A 77 14.30 -12.53 35.74
CA ILE A 77 13.00 -11.98 35.34
C ILE A 77 13.18 -10.59 34.73
N VAL A 78 13.99 -9.72 35.35
CA VAL A 78 14.29 -8.38 34.84
C VAL A 78 14.88 -8.46 33.43
N LEU A 79 15.88 -9.33 33.21
CA LEU A 79 16.48 -9.52 31.90
C LEU A 79 15.44 -10.00 30.87
N ALA A 80 14.60 -10.99 31.24
CA ALA A 80 13.57 -11.51 30.35
C ALA A 80 12.54 -10.44 29.95
N VAL A 81 12.04 -9.67 30.91
CA VAL A 81 11.08 -8.58 30.65
C VAL A 81 11.71 -7.49 29.78
N ALA A 82 12.94 -7.07 30.11
CA ALA A 82 13.65 -6.05 29.36
C ALA A 82 13.99 -6.52 27.93
N GLY A 83 14.30 -7.81 27.75
CA GLY A 83 14.51 -8.43 26.44
C GLY A 83 13.23 -8.49 25.59
N VAL A 84 12.10 -8.91 26.19
CA VAL A 84 10.79 -8.92 25.50
C VAL A 84 10.39 -7.50 25.08
N TYR A 85 10.56 -6.52 25.97
CA TYR A 85 10.27 -5.13 25.65
C TYR A 85 11.23 -4.56 24.60
N GLY A 86 12.52 -4.88 24.68
CA GLY A 86 13.51 -4.50 23.67
C GLY A 86 13.16 -5.05 22.28
N TYR A 87 12.68 -6.29 22.23
CA TYR A 87 12.15 -6.89 21.01
C TYR A 87 10.89 -6.16 20.51
N GLN A 88 9.91 -5.93 21.39
CA GLN A 88 8.66 -5.25 21.04
C GLN A 88 8.86 -3.79 20.63
N SER A 89 9.85 -3.08 21.16
CA SER A 89 10.18 -1.70 20.77
C SER A 89 11.04 -1.60 19.50
N GLY A 90 11.50 -2.74 18.97
CA GLY A 90 12.44 -2.78 17.84
C GLY A 90 13.86 -2.35 18.22
N ALA A 91 14.16 -2.13 19.50
CA ALA A 91 15.52 -1.87 19.98
C ALA A 91 16.42 -3.12 19.87
N LEU A 92 15.82 -4.31 19.96
CA LEU A 92 16.45 -5.60 19.70
C LEU A 92 15.77 -6.21 18.48
N SER A 93 16.44 -6.20 17.33
CA SER A 93 15.90 -6.76 16.08
C SER A 93 16.46 -8.15 15.82
N LEU A 94 15.60 -9.08 15.38
CA LEU A 94 16.02 -10.40 14.89
C LEU A 94 16.68 -10.34 13.51
N PHE A 95 16.41 -9.30 12.72
CA PHE A 95 16.82 -9.20 11.30
C PHE A 95 17.61 -7.94 10.94
N GLY A 96 17.81 -7.03 11.90
CA GLY A 96 18.59 -5.81 11.72
C GLY A 96 20.02 -5.95 12.23
N ASP A 97 20.84 -4.91 12.04
CA ASP A 97 22.13 -4.79 12.72
C ASP A 97 21.92 -4.94 14.22
N ILE A 98 22.30 -6.10 14.76
CA ILE A 98 22.33 -6.36 16.19
C ILE A 98 23.19 -5.24 16.76
N ASN A 99 22.60 -4.32 17.52
CA ASN A 99 23.37 -3.28 18.19
C ASN A 99 24.02 -3.92 19.43
N PRO A 100 25.30 -4.37 19.36
CA PRO A 100 25.91 -5.13 20.45
C PRO A 100 25.98 -4.28 21.72
N THR A 101 26.05 -2.96 21.58
CA THR A 101 26.10 -2.01 22.69
C THR A 101 24.80 -1.99 23.47
N ALA A 102 23.64 -2.10 22.81
CA ALA A 102 22.33 -2.13 23.48
C ALA A 102 22.15 -3.42 24.30
N HIS A 103 22.49 -4.58 23.74
CA HIS A 103 22.45 -5.87 24.44
C HIS A 103 23.39 -5.91 25.64
N LEU A 104 24.63 -5.43 25.47
CA LEU A 104 25.60 -5.34 26.56
C LEU A 104 25.13 -4.41 27.67
N LEU A 105 24.58 -3.24 27.34
CA LEU A 105 24.05 -2.29 28.32
C LEU A 105 22.89 -2.91 29.11
N LEU A 106 21.97 -3.61 28.43
CA LEU A 106 20.84 -4.30 29.06
C LEU A 106 21.31 -5.37 30.04
N CYS A 107 22.27 -6.20 29.63
CA CYS A 107 22.84 -7.26 30.46
C CYS A 107 23.57 -6.69 31.68
N VAL A 108 24.36 -5.62 31.50
CA VAL A 108 25.08 -4.95 32.60
C VAL A 108 24.10 -4.30 33.57
N LEU A 109 23.13 -3.52 33.08
CA LEU A 109 22.12 -2.88 33.92
C LEU A 109 21.32 -3.92 34.70
N SER A 110 20.90 -5.00 34.03
CA SER A 110 20.22 -6.13 34.69
C SER A 110 21.12 -6.72 35.77
N ALA A 111 22.36 -7.12 35.45
CA ALA A 111 23.30 -7.68 36.43
C ALA A 111 23.55 -6.76 37.64
N VAL A 112 23.61 -5.44 37.45
CA VAL A 112 23.79 -4.47 38.54
C VAL A 112 22.59 -4.45 39.49
N THR A 113 21.37 -4.79 39.05
CA THR A 113 20.20 -4.92 39.95
C THR A 113 20.38 -6.02 41.01
N LEU A 114 21.27 -7.00 40.78
CA LEU A 114 21.65 -8.00 41.78
C LEU A 114 22.25 -7.34 43.04
N GLY A 115 22.82 -6.14 42.91
CA GLY A 115 23.34 -5.32 44.01
C GLY A 115 22.32 -5.03 45.11
N LEU A 116 21.01 -5.04 44.80
CA LEU A 116 19.93 -4.95 45.78
C LEU A 116 20.01 -6.05 46.85
N PHE A 117 20.53 -7.23 46.49
CA PHE A 117 20.53 -8.42 47.32
C PHE A 117 21.90 -8.76 47.92
N LEU A 118 22.98 -8.10 47.49
CA LEU A 118 24.36 -8.49 47.83
C LEU A 118 24.87 -7.98 49.20
N GLY A 119 24.06 -7.21 49.95
CA GLY A 119 24.35 -6.82 51.35
C GLY A 119 24.84 -5.38 51.54
N PRO A 120 26.04 -4.99 51.03
CA PRO A 120 26.59 -3.65 51.20
C PRO A 120 25.70 -2.53 50.64
N TRP A 121 25.52 -1.47 51.41
CA TRP A 121 24.75 -0.28 51.04
C TRP A 121 25.13 0.35 49.68
N PRO A 122 26.43 0.49 49.32
CA PRO A 122 26.81 1.04 48.02
C PRO A 122 26.29 0.21 46.84
N LEU A 123 26.27 -1.13 46.98
CA LEU A 123 25.78 -2.03 45.93
C LEU A 123 24.26 -1.99 45.83
N ARG A 124 23.56 -1.80 46.95
CA ARG A 124 22.10 -1.57 46.94
C ARG A 124 21.75 -0.29 46.19
N GLY A 125 22.48 0.80 46.44
CA GLY A 125 22.28 2.07 45.73
C GLY A 125 22.47 1.93 44.21
N ALA A 126 23.54 1.25 43.79
CA ALA A 126 23.78 0.95 42.38
C ALA A 126 22.65 0.10 41.77
N GLY A 127 22.17 -0.91 42.51
CA GLY A 127 21.05 -1.75 42.08
C GLY A 127 19.73 -1.00 41.92
N VAL A 128 19.43 -0.06 42.83
CA VAL A 128 18.24 0.82 42.72
C VAL A 128 18.34 1.71 41.48
N ALA A 129 19.50 2.33 41.26
CA ALA A 129 19.72 3.21 40.11
C ALA A 129 19.60 2.45 38.78
N ALA A 130 20.12 1.23 38.70
CA ALA A 130 19.98 0.37 37.53
C ALA A 130 18.52 -0.03 37.28
N ALA A 131 17.78 -0.42 38.33
CA ALA A 131 16.37 -0.74 38.22
C ALA A 131 15.53 0.45 37.76
N ALA A 132 15.76 1.64 38.31
CA ALA A 132 15.08 2.87 37.91
C ALA A 132 15.37 3.23 36.44
N THR A 133 16.63 3.09 36.00
CA THR A 133 17.02 3.31 34.60
C THR A 133 16.30 2.35 33.66
N LEU A 134 16.20 1.06 34.02
CA LEU A 134 15.47 0.08 33.21
C LEU A 134 13.98 0.41 33.11
N VAL A 135 13.34 0.82 34.21
CA VAL A 135 11.93 1.25 34.19
C VAL A 135 11.74 2.51 33.35
N ALA A 136 12.64 3.50 33.46
CA ALA A 136 12.58 4.71 32.66
C ALA A 136 12.70 4.42 31.16
N LEU A 137 13.58 3.49 30.77
CA LEU A 137 13.71 3.05 29.37
C LEU A 137 12.41 2.42 28.84
N VAL A 138 11.73 1.62 29.67
CA VAL A 138 10.44 0.99 29.32
C VAL A 138 9.30 2.01 29.18
N LEU A 139 9.36 3.13 29.90
CA LEU A 139 8.31 4.16 29.85
C LEU A 139 8.50 5.19 28.74
N VAL A 140 9.74 5.43 28.30
CA VAL A 140 10.07 6.50 27.36
C VAL A 140 10.16 6.00 25.91
N LEU A 141 10.52 4.74 25.69
CA LEU A 141 10.67 4.22 24.34
C LEU A 141 9.29 3.79 23.78
N PRO A 142 8.87 4.32 22.62
CA PRO A 142 7.63 3.85 22.00
C PRO A 142 7.83 2.43 21.46
N THR A 143 6.80 1.61 21.59
CA THR A 143 6.78 0.24 21.06
C THR A 143 6.70 0.24 19.53
N SER A 144 7.03 -0.89 18.89
CA SER A 144 6.89 -1.05 17.42
C SER A 144 5.44 -0.88 16.97
N GLY A 145 4.46 -1.30 17.78
CA GLY A 145 3.03 -1.08 17.49
C GLY A 145 2.65 0.40 17.49
N GLU A 146 3.16 1.18 18.43
CA GLU A 146 2.93 2.63 18.47
C GLU A 146 3.61 3.35 17.31
N ARG A 147 4.84 2.96 16.96
CA ARG A 147 5.53 3.50 15.77
C ARG A 147 4.79 3.18 14.49
N ALA A 148 4.36 1.93 14.33
CA ALA A 148 3.59 1.49 13.17
C ALA A 148 2.23 2.23 13.07
N ALA A 149 1.55 2.47 14.19
CA ALA A 149 0.31 3.25 14.19
C ALA A 149 0.52 4.71 13.74
N VAL A 150 1.60 5.35 14.19
CA VAL A 150 1.95 6.72 13.75
C VAL A 150 2.37 6.75 12.28
N GLU A 151 3.14 5.76 11.82
CA GLU A 151 3.55 5.64 10.41
C GLU A 151 2.35 5.36 9.50
N HIS A 152 1.42 4.50 9.92
CA HIS A 152 0.19 4.22 9.19
C HIS A 152 -0.70 5.46 9.10
N ALA A 153 -0.88 6.19 10.20
CA ALA A 153 -1.64 7.44 10.20
C ALA A 153 -1.00 8.52 9.32
N ARG A 154 0.35 8.58 9.27
CA ARG A 154 1.07 9.49 8.36
C ARG A 154 0.96 9.07 6.90
N ALA A 155 1.08 7.78 6.61
CA ALA A 155 0.94 7.24 5.26
C ALA A 155 -0.49 7.45 4.72
N GLU A 156 -1.51 7.28 5.56
CA GLU A 156 -2.90 7.57 5.22
C GLU A 156 -3.11 9.07 4.95
N ALA A 157 -2.58 9.96 5.80
CA ALA A 157 -2.67 11.40 5.59
C ALA A 157 -1.95 11.86 4.30
N GLU A 158 -0.78 11.30 4.02
CA GLU A 158 -0.01 11.59 2.80
C GLU A 158 -0.73 11.05 1.55
N THR A 159 -1.32 9.85 1.63
CA THR A 159 -2.14 9.28 0.55
C THR A 159 -3.37 10.13 0.26
N GLN A 160 -4.06 10.60 1.30
CA GLN A 160 -5.21 11.50 1.14
C GLN A 160 -4.81 12.83 0.46
N ARG A 161 -3.66 13.39 0.84
CA ARG A 161 -3.13 14.60 0.23
C ARG A 161 -2.75 14.38 -1.24
N GLN A 162 -2.04 13.31 -1.55
CA GLN A 162 -1.68 12.93 -2.92
C GLN A 162 -2.92 12.69 -3.78
N ASN A 163 -3.96 12.05 -3.25
CA ASN A 163 -5.23 11.88 -3.95
C ASN A 163 -5.94 13.21 -4.22
N ALA A 164 -5.87 14.18 -3.30
CA ALA A 164 -6.45 15.50 -3.49
C ALA A 164 -5.70 16.33 -4.54
N GLU A 165 -4.35 16.31 -4.49
CA GLU A 165 -3.48 16.99 -5.46
C GLU A 165 -3.59 16.33 -6.85
N ALA A 166 -3.65 14.99 -6.91
CA ALA A 166 -3.90 14.24 -8.14
C ALA A 166 -5.25 14.61 -8.73
N ARG A 167 -6.34 14.68 -7.94
CA ARG A 167 -7.66 15.12 -8.43
C ARG A 167 -7.65 16.50 -9.08
N GLN A 168 -6.88 17.45 -8.54
CA GLN A 168 -6.75 18.78 -9.15
C GLN A 168 -6.01 18.73 -10.48
N GLN A 169 -4.82 18.13 -10.51
CA GLN A 169 -4.02 17.99 -11.74
C GLN A 169 -4.76 17.20 -12.82
N VAL A 170 -5.58 16.25 -12.40
CA VAL A 170 -6.35 15.38 -13.26
C VAL A 170 -7.62 16.05 -13.78
N THR A 171 -8.29 16.89 -12.98
CA THR A 171 -9.39 17.72 -13.48
C THR A 171 -8.88 18.68 -14.55
N GLU A 172 -7.72 19.31 -14.31
CA GLU A 172 -7.04 20.14 -15.30
C GLU A 172 -6.64 19.32 -16.54
N HIS A 173 -6.11 18.11 -16.36
CA HIS A 173 -5.73 17.23 -17.46
C HIS A 173 -6.92 16.67 -18.27
N PHE A 174 -8.06 16.38 -17.64
CA PHE A 174 -9.28 15.96 -18.31
C PHE A 174 -9.84 17.10 -19.17
N LEU A 175 -9.84 18.31 -18.62
CA LEU A 175 -10.21 19.53 -19.35
C LEU A 175 -9.21 19.86 -20.48
N ASP A 176 -7.92 19.53 -20.32
CA ASP A 176 -6.87 19.77 -21.32
C ASP A 176 -6.74 18.68 -22.39
N GLN A 177 -7.00 17.40 -22.07
CA GLN A 177 -6.98 16.29 -23.03
C GLN A 177 -8.21 16.30 -23.96
N ARG A 178 -9.28 17.01 -23.58
CA ARG A 178 -10.40 17.44 -24.45
C ARG A 178 -11.08 16.32 -25.27
N ALA A 179 -10.93 15.06 -24.89
CA ALA A 179 -11.72 13.93 -25.41
C ALA A 179 -12.93 13.74 -24.50
N PHE A 180 -14.10 14.18 -24.96
CA PHE A 180 -15.29 14.23 -24.13
C PHE A 180 -16.17 13.01 -24.40
N PRO A 181 -16.64 12.31 -23.35
CA PRO A 181 -17.76 11.39 -23.48
C PRO A 181 -18.97 12.10 -24.09
N VAL A 182 -19.76 11.31 -24.82
CA VAL A 182 -20.89 11.75 -25.63
C VAL A 182 -22.18 11.15 -25.09
N LEU A 183 -23.29 11.90 -25.15
CA LEU A 183 -24.64 11.43 -24.83
C LEU A 183 -25.46 11.24 -26.11
N ALA A 184 -26.30 10.22 -26.15
CA ALA A 184 -27.28 10.04 -27.21
C ALA A 184 -28.61 10.65 -26.76
N GLU A 185 -29.11 11.63 -27.50
CA GLU A 185 -30.40 12.28 -27.19
C GLU A 185 -31.56 11.74 -28.02
N SER A 186 -31.29 10.79 -28.94
CA SER A 186 -32.36 10.18 -29.75
C SER A 186 -33.25 9.30 -28.88
N PRO A 187 -34.58 9.41 -29.01
CA PRO A 187 -35.50 8.42 -28.46
C PRO A 187 -35.09 7.00 -28.87
N GLY A 188 -35.12 6.08 -27.91
CA GLY A 188 -34.80 4.68 -28.10
C GLY A 188 -33.30 4.35 -28.14
N TRP A 189 -32.44 5.30 -27.75
CA TRP A 189 -31.03 5.06 -27.45
C TRP A 189 -30.75 5.41 -25.99
N ARG A 190 -29.83 4.66 -25.37
CA ARG A 190 -29.33 4.88 -24.02
C ARG A 190 -27.82 4.75 -23.97
N ASN A 191 -27.19 5.31 -22.94
CA ASN A 191 -25.74 5.35 -22.78
C ASN A 191 -25.27 4.43 -21.65
N PRO A 192 -25.38 3.09 -21.76
CA PRO A 192 -25.16 2.21 -20.62
C PRO A 192 -23.75 2.30 -20.02
N LYS A 193 -22.74 2.66 -20.82
CA LYS A 193 -21.35 2.66 -20.40
C LYS A 193 -20.53 3.78 -21.02
N ILE A 194 -19.70 4.41 -20.20
CA ILE A 194 -18.76 5.46 -20.61
C ILE A 194 -17.33 5.04 -20.25
N ARG A 195 -16.44 4.98 -21.24
CA ARG A 195 -15.00 4.84 -21.04
C ARG A 195 -14.37 6.23 -21.08
N ALA A 196 -14.02 6.76 -19.92
CA ALA A 196 -13.60 8.15 -19.78
C ALA A 196 -12.12 8.40 -20.17
N THR A 197 -11.26 7.38 -20.24
CA THR A 197 -9.81 7.56 -20.41
C THR A 197 -9.16 6.63 -21.42
N GLY A 198 -8.00 7.09 -21.93
CA GLY A 198 -7.16 6.40 -22.92
C GLY A 198 -7.38 6.89 -24.36
N TRP A 199 -6.60 6.32 -25.29
CA TRP A 199 -6.73 6.56 -26.75
C TRP A 199 -8.10 6.13 -27.30
N ASP A 200 -8.84 5.35 -26.51
CA ASP A 200 -10.13 4.74 -26.82
C ASP A 200 -11.28 5.36 -25.99
N ALA A 201 -11.13 6.59 -25.47
CA ALA A 201 -12.21 7.24 -24.74
C ALA A 201 -13.48 7.25 -25.61
N MET A 202 -14.55 6.60 -25.17
CA MET A 202 -15.74 6.43 -25.98
C MET A 202 -16.97 6.17 -25.13
N THR A 203 -18.12 6.60 -25.62
CA THR A 203 -19.41 6.20 -25.06
C THR A 203 -19.98 5.04 -25.85
N TRP A 204 -20.43 4.01 -25.14
CA TRP A 204 -21.17 2.90 -25.72
C TRP A 204 -22.65 3.21 -25.64
N MET A 205 -23.32 3.22 -26.78
CA MET A 205 -24.74 3.51 -26.90
C MET A 205 -25.47 2.27 -27.38
N VAL A 206 -26.62 2.00 -26.79
CA VAL A 206 -27.43 0.81 -27.10
C VAL A 206 -28.85 1.27 -27.41
N ASN A 207 -29.40 0.80 -28.54
CA ASN A 207 -30.78 1.09 -28.89
C ASN A 207 -31.77 0.07 -28.29
N ASP A 208 -33.07 0.35 -28.39
CA ASP A 208 -34.14 -0.49 -27.82
C ASP A 208 -34.17 -1.93 -28.36
N VAL A 209 -33.67 -2.15 -29.58
CA VAL A 209 -33.58 -3.50 -30.19
C VAL A 209 -32.26 -4.21 -29.87
N GLY A 210 -31.38 -3.56 -29.11
CA GLY A 210 -30.10 -4.10 -28.64
C GLY A 210 -28.90 -3.88 -29.57
N ALA A 211 -29.02 -3.06 -30.61
CA ALA A 211 -27.90 -2.70 -31.48
C ALA A 211 -26.97 -1.70 -30.78
N VAL A 212 -25.65 -1.87 -30.96
CA VAL A 212 -24.63 -1.08 -30.24
C VAL A 212 -23.78 -0.25 -31.20
N ALA A 213 -23.59 1.02 -30.83
CA ALA A 213 -22.67 1.95 -31.47
C ALA A 213 -21.69 2.54 -30.45
N THR A 214 -20.54 3.02 -30.94
CA THR A 214 -19.58 3.77 -30.14
C THR A 214 -19.47 5.19 -30.68
N ALA A 215 -19.41 6.17 -29.79
CA ALA A 215 -19.18 7.57 -30.12
C ALA A 215 -17.99 8.12 -29.36
N LEU A 216 -17.25 8.98 -30.04
CA LEU A 216 -16.08 9.67 -29.55
C LEU A 216 -16.17 11.13 -29.99
N VAL A 217 -15.98 12.06 -29.06
CA VAL A 217 -15.76 13.47 -29.36
C VAL A 217 -14.35 13.84 -28.94
N LEU A 218 -13.58 14.38 -29.87
CA LEU A 218 -12.19 14.77 -29.68
C LEU A 218 -12.07 16.29 -29.53
N ALA A 219 -10.90 16.71 -29.07
CA ALA A 219 -10.50 18.09 -28.93
C ALA A 219 -10.68 18.89 -30.23
N PRO A 220 -10.64 20.24 -30.16
CA PRO A 220 -10.63 21.04 -31.37
C PRO A 220 -9.50 20.62 -32.28
N VAL A 221 -9.83 20.17 -33.48
CA VAL A 221 -8.84 19.75 -34.48
C VAL A 221 -8.50 21.00 -35.28
N GLU A 222 -7.23 21.39 -35.34
CA GLU A 222 -6.81 22.39 -36.33
C GLU A 222 -7.13 21.82 -37.71
N GLU A 223 -7.85 22.61 -38.52
CA GLU A 223 -8.54 22.24 -39.77
C GLU A 223 -7.67 21.57 -40.86
N SER A 224 -6.38 21.32 -40.60
CA SER A 224 -5.39 20.93 -41.60
C SER A 224 -5.12 19.43 -41.75
N GLU A 225 -5.76 18.53 -41.00
CA GLU A 225 -5.52 17.08 -41.16
C GLU A 225 -6.75 16.29 -41.67
N ASP A 226 -7.05 16.45 -42.95
CA ASP A 226 -8.12 15.77 -43.69
C ASP A 226 -8.07 14.22 -43.63
N THR A 227 -6.93 13.62 -43.26
CA THR A 227 -6.72 12.17 -43.15
C THR A 227 -6.96 11.60 -41.75
N THR A 228 -7.11 12.44 -40.73
CA THR A 228 -7.08 12.00 -39.32
C THR A 228 -8.46 11.50 -38.85
N LEU A 229 -9.56 12.00 -39.43
CA LEU A 229 -10.92 11.58 -39.05
C LEU A 229 -11.30 10.16 -39.47
N CYS A 230 -10.75 9.68 -40.59
CA CYS A 230 -10.93 8.30 -41.02
C CYS A 230 -10.40 7.31 -39.96
N ALA A 231 -9.31 7.64 -39.27
CA ALA A 231 -8.70 6.76 -38.28
C ALA A 231 -9.66 6.46 -37.10
N TYR A 232 -10.50 7.43 -36.71
CA TYR A 232 -11.42 7.27 -35.58
C TYR A 232 -12.64 6.41 -35.91
N ILE A 233 -13.16 6.52 -37.14
CA ILE A 233 -14.20 5.61 -37.61
C ILE A 233 -13.62 4.24 -37.98
N GLY A 234 -12.33 4.12 -38.30
CA GLY A 234 -11.63 2.85 -38.51
C GLY A 234 -12.00 2.15 -39.83
N ARG A 235 -11.02 1.45 -40.41
CA ARG A 235 -11.19 0.67 -41.64
C ARG A 235 -12.12 -0.53 -41.38
N PRO A 236 -13.06 -0.85 -42.28
CA PRO A 236 -13.70 -2.17 -42.26
C PRO A 236 -12.63 -3.27 -42.35
N GLY A 237 -12.91 -4.48 -41.90
CA GLY A 237 -11.94 -5.59 -41.83
C GLY A 237 -11.27 -5.96 -43.17
N ASP A 238 -10.51 -7.06 -43.17
CA ASP A 238 -9.74 -7.50 -44.34
C ASP A 238 -10.60 -7.57 -45.62
N GLY A 239 -10.11 -6.93 -46.68
CA GLY A 239 -10.82 -6.82 -47.98
C GLY A 239 -11.50 -5.46 -48.23
N ALA A 240 -11.44 -4.51 -47.29
CA ALA A 240 -11.96 -3.16 -47.52
C ALA A 240 -11.29 -2.47 -48.73
N PRO A 241 -12.04 -1.75 -49.58
CA PRO A 241 -11.49 -1.05 -50.74
C PRO A 241 -10.42 -0.02 -50.34
N ALA A 242 -9.57 0.39 -51.28
CA ALA A 242 -8.57 1.44 -51.04
C ALA A 242 -9.22 2.74 -50.56
N ASP A 243 -10.40 3.07 -51.11
CA ASP A 243 -11.24 4.22 -50.75
C ASP A 243 -12.34 3.85 -49.76
N TRP A 244 -11.97 3.21 -48.65
CA TRP A 244 -12.92 2.78 -47.60
C TRP A 244 -13.51 3.92 -46.77
N CYS A 245 -12.90 5.10 -46.82
CA CYS A 245 -13.34 6.31 -46.13
C CYS A 245 -13.70 7.37 -47.17
N ILE A 246 -14.99 7.66 -47.31
CA ILE A 246 -15.52 8.55 -48.33
C ILE A 246 -15.80 9.90 -47.67
N ARG A 247 -15.11 10.95 -48.13
CA ARG A 247 -15.39 12.31 -47.70
C ARG A 247 -16.46 12.94 -48.60
N THR A 248 -17.55 13.39 -48.00
CA THR A 248 -18.59 14.19 -48.65
C THR A 248 -18.76 15.51 -47.91
N GLY A 249 -18.17 16.58 -48.45
CA GLY A 249 -18.10 17.87 -47.76
C GLY A 249 -17.28 17.79 -46.47
N ALA A 250 -17.89 18.14 -45.34
CA ALA A 250 -17.29 18.10 -44.00
C ALA A 250 -17.57 16.80 -43.23
N VAL A 251 -18.04 15.75 -43.91
CA VAL A 251 -18.37 14.46 -43.32
C VAL A 251 -17.54 13.37 -43.96
N TRP A 252 -16.97 12.49 -43.14
CA TRP A 252 -16.25 11.29 -43.53
C TRP A 252 -17.11 10.08 -43.18
N THR A 253 -17.46 9.28 -44.18
CA THR A 253 -18.32 8.12 -44.01
C THR A 253 -17.57 6.86 -44.41
N ARG A 254 -17.68 5.80 -43.61
CA ARG A 254 -17.18 4.49 -43.97
C ARG A 254 -17.97 3.99 -45.20
N ALA A 255 -17.32 3.34 -46.15
CA ALA A 255 -17.94 2.92 -47.41
C ALA A 255 -19.17 1.99 -47.25
N ASP A 256 -19.24 1.25 -46.14
CA ASP A 256 -20.39 0.39 -45.78
C ASP A 256 -21.49 1.13 -44.99
N GLY A 257 -21.32 2.42 -44.71
CA GLY A 257 -22.24 3.27 -43.96
C GLY A 257 -22.21 3.07 -42.44
N THR A 258 -21.38 2.17 -41.92
CA THR A 258 -21.35 1.79 -40.49
C THR A 258 -20.42 2.66 -39.64
N GLY A 259 -19.99 3.80 -40.18
CA GLY A 259 -19.20 4.78 -39.45
C GLY A 259 -19.28 6.15 -40.10
N VAL A 260 -19.34 7.19 -39.27
CA VAL A 260 -19.38 8.59 -39.69
C VAL A 260 -18.54 9.44 -38.76
N ALA A 261 -17.77 10.37 -39.32
CA ALA A 261 -17.08 11.40 -38.57
C ALA A 261 -17.31 12.77 -39.20
N TYR A 262 -17.43 13.80 -38.38
CA TYR A 262 -17.67 15.16 -38.80
C TYR A 262 -17.09 16.16 -37.78
N ILE A 263 -17.06 17.43 -38.15
CA ILE A 263 -16.69 18.51 -37.23
C ILE A 263 -17.96 19.23 -36.78
N ASP A 264 -18.15 19.33 -35.47
CA ASP A 264 -19.23 20.12 -34.85
C ASP A 264 -18.66 21.00 -33.73
N GLY A 265 -19.00 22.28 -33.74
CA GLY A 265 -18.47 23.26 -32.78
C GLY A 265 -16.93 23.32 -32.73
N GLY A 266 -16.25 23.02 -33.84
CA GLY A 266 -14.78 22.94 -33.92
C GLY A 266 -14.17 21.65 -33.38
N ARG A 267 -14.98 20.70 -32.89
CA ARG A 267 -14.56 19.40 -32.35
C ARG A 267 -14.83 18.29 -33.36
N ALA A 268 -13.98 17.28 -33.37
CA ALA A 268 -14.22 16.09 -34.18
C ALA A 268 -15.14 15.11 -33.46
N VAL A 269 -16.24 14.74 -34.11
CA VAL A 269 -17.18 13.71 -33.65
C VAL A 269 -16.99 12.49 -34.54
N ALA A 270 -16.84 11.31 -33.95
CA ALA A 270 -16.74 10.04 -34.67
C ALA A 270 -17.70 9.03 -34.05
N ILE A 271 -18.49 8.38 -34.89
CA ILE A 271 -19.50 7.40 -34.49
C ILE A 271 -19.34 6.18 -35.38
N LYS A 272 -19.33 4.98 -34.81
CA LYS A 272 -19.21 3.74 -35.57
C LYS A 272 -19.96 2.59 -34.93
N ALA A 273 -20.27 1.60 -35.76
CA ALA A 273 -20.81 0.33 -35.31
C ALA A 273 -19.79 -0.37 -34.38
N ALA A 274 -20.27 -0.91 -33.26
CA ALA A 274 -19.45 -1.55 -32.25
C ALA A 274 -18.93 -2.92 -32.72
N ASP A 275 -17.74 -3.32 -32.27
CA ASP A 275 -17.27 -4.70 -32.47
C ASP A 275 -17.99 -5.70 -31.55
N GLU A 276 -17.85 -7.01 -31.82
CA GLU A 276 -18.53 -8.07 -31.06
C GLU A 276 -18.21 -8.02 -29.56
N PHE A 277 -16.98 -7.65 -29.20
CA PHE A 277 -16.55 -7.51 -27.81
C PHE A 277 -17.29 -6.36 -27.11
N THR A 278 -17.38 -5.21 -27.76
CA THR A 278 -18.07 -4.02 -27.26
C THR A 278 -19.57 -4.25 -27.19
N VAL A 279 -20.17 -4.94 -28.16
CA VAL A 279 -21.58 -5.35 -28.13
C VAL A 279 -21.88 -6.15 -26.86
N ALA A 280 -21.07 -7.17 -26.58
CA ALA A 280 -21.23 -8.01 -25.39
C ALA A 280 -21.05 -7.20 -24.09
N GLN A 281 -20.04 -6.32 -24.05
CA GLN A 281 -19.77 -5.51 -22.86
C GLN A 281 -20.83 -4.45 -22.57
N ALA A 282 -21.40 -3.82 -23.60
CA ALA A 282 -22.46 -2.83 -23.48
C ALA A 282 -23.83 -3.46 -23.15
N GLY A 283 -23.93 -4.80 -23.17
CA GLY A 283 -25.17 -5.51 -22.94
C GLY A 283 -26.14 -5.48 -24.13
N GLY A 284 -25.60 -5.34 -25.35
CA GLY A 284 -26.36 -5.41 -26.60
C GLY A 284 -26.42 -6.82 -27.19
N SER A 285 -27.17 -6.94 -28.29
CA SER A 285 -27.40 -8.18 -29.05
C SER A 285 -26.76 -8.16 -30.44
N SER A 286 -26.48 -6.99 -31.01
CA SER A 286 -25.89 -6.83 -32.33
C SER A 286 -25.12 -5.53 -32.50
N SER A 287 -24.32 -5.43 -33.55
CA SER A 287 -23.69 -4.18 -33.96
C SER A 287 -24.69 -3.27 -34.70
N ALA A 288 -24.56 -1.95 -34.55
CA ALA A 288 -25.40 -0.98 -35.23
C ALA A 288 -25.27 -1.07 -36.76
N THR A 289 -26.40 -0.97 -37.46
CA THR A 289 -26.46 -0.94 -38.93
C THR A 289 -26.13 0.45 -39.48
N ALA A 290 -25.96 0.57 -40.80
CA ALA A 290 -25.78 1.87 -41.44
C ALA A 290 -26.96 2.83 -41.19
N ALA A 291 -28.18 2.31 -41.10
CA ALA A 291 -29.37 3.12 -40.79
C ALA A 291 -29.34 3.62 -39.33
N ASP A 292 -28.91 2.78 -38.40
CA ASP A 292 -28.75 3.13 -36.99
C ASP A 292 -27.71 4.24 -36.81
N ILE A 293 -26.55 4.11 -37.48
CA ILE A 293 -25.49 5.12 -37.43
C ILE A 293 -25.94 6.45 -38.03
N ALA A 294 -26.65 6.42 -39.16
CA ALA A 294 -27.18 7.64 -39.78
C ALA A 294 -28.18 8.38 -38.87
N ALA A 295 -29.05 7.64 -38.17
CA ALA A 295 -29.99 8.22 -37.20
C ALA A 295 -29.24 8.83 -36.00
N LEU A 296 -28.34 8.05 -35.41
CA LEU A 296 -27.58 8.42 -34.21
C LEU A 296 -26.67 9.63 -34.44
N ALA A 297 -26.14 9.78 -35.65
CA ALA A 297 -25.24 10.88 -36.01
C ALA A 297 -25.84 12.27 -35.83
N THR A 298 -27.16 12.37 -35.91
CA THR A 298 -27.88 13.64 -35.78
C THR A 298 -28.31 13.95 -34.34
N SER A 299 -28.09 13.03 -33.40
CA SER A 299 -28.65 13.09 -32.05
C SER A 299 -27.62 12.98 -30.93
N VAL A 300 -26.34 12.91 -31.26
CA VAL A 300 -25.28 12.85 -30.25
C VAL A 300 -24.80 14.24 -29.88
N ARG A 301 -24.56 14.47 -28.58
CA ARG A 301 -23.90 15.69 -28.09
C ARG A 301 -22.80 15.37 -27.10
N ALA A 302 -21.80 16.24 -27.00
CA ALA A 302 -20.84 16.15 -25.90
C ALA A 302 -21.53 16.36 -24.53
N MET A 303 -21.03 15.68 -23.50
CA MET A 303 -21.39 16.02 -22.12
C MET A 303 -20.99 17.46 -21.80
N THR A 304 -21.82 18.15 -21.02
CA THR A 304 -21.51 19.46 -20.44
C THR A 304 -20.54 19.34 -19.27
N ASP A 305 -19.86 20.43 -18.91
CA ASP A 305 -18.93 20.44 -17.76
C ASP A 305 -19.61 19.99 -16.47
N ALA A 306 -20.87 20.40 -16.24
CA ALA A 306 -21.64 19.98 -15.07
C ALA A 306 -21.95 18.47 -15.05
N GLU A 307 -22.25 17.88 -16.21
CA GLU A 307 -22.45 16.43 -16.32
C GLU A 307 -21.14 15.66 -16.14
N VAL A 308 -20.04 16.18 -16.66
CA VAL A 308 -18.69 15.64 -16.42
C VAL A 308 -18.37 15.65 -14.91
N GLU A 309 -18.60 16.77 -14.24
CA GLU A 309 -18.39 16.91 -12.79
C GLU A 309 -19.24 15.93 -11.98
N THR A 310 -20.46 15.68 -12.44
CA THR A 310 -21.42 14.82 -11.74
C THR A 310 -21.13 13.33 -11.95
N TYR A 311 -20.80 12.92 -13.17
CA TYR A 311 -20.77 11.50 -13.55
C TYR A 311 -19.38 10.94 -13.81
N ILE A 312 -18.42 11.77 -14.21
CA ILE A 312 -17.08 11.34 -14.62
C ILE A 312 -16.05 11.60 -13.52
N LEU A 313 -15.95 12.85 -13.04
CA LEU A 313 -14.91 13.23 -12.07
C LEU A 313 -14.92 12.44 -10.75
N PRO A 314 -16.06 12.00 -10.17
CA PRO A 314 -16.05 11.27 -8.90
C PRO A 314 -15.36 9.91 -8.95
N VAL A 315 -15.31 9.29 -10.13
CA VAL A 315 -14.76 7.93 -10.36
C VAL A 315 -13.48 7.96 -11.20
N TYR A 316 -13.03 9.15 -11.60
CA TYR A 316 -11.85 9.34 -12.42
C TYR A 316 -10.55 9.13 -11.62
N ASP A 317 -9.64 8.33 -12.16
CA ASP A 317 -8.34 7.99 -11.54
C ASP A 317 -7.12 8.23 -12.47
N GLY A 318 -7.35 8.79 -13.67
CA GLY A 318 -6.32 8.89 -14.71
C GLY A 318 -6.35 7.73 -15.69
N VAL A 319 -5.20 7.11 -15.91
CA VAL A 319 -5.04 6.13 -17.00
C VAL A 319 -5.85 4.83 -16.78
N ASN A 320 -6.25 4.52 -15.54
CA ASN A 320 -6.90 3.28 -15.18
C ASN A 320 -8.42 3.41 -14.94
N THR A 321 -9.02 4.50 -15.41
CA THR A 321 -10.36 4.88 -14.95
C THR A 321 -11.35 3.80 -15.34
N PRO A 322 -12.08 3.24 -14.36
CA PRO A 322 -13.01 2.16 -14.65
C PRO A 322 -14.08 2.64 -15.64
N VAL A 323 -14.62 1.70 -16.40
CA VAL A 323 -15.81 1.96 -17.22
C VAL A 323 -16.95 2.35 -16.29
N ILE A 324 -17.60 3.45 -16.59
CA ILE A 324 -18.67 4.03 -15.78
C ILE A 324 -19.99 3.48 -16.29
N ASP A 325 -20.77 2.82 -15.43
CA ASP A 325 -22.13 2.41 -15.74
C ASP A 325 -23.06 3.62 -15.67
N ALA A 326 -23.70 3.97 -16.79
CA ALA A 326 -24.51 5.17 -16.99
C ALA A 326 -25.91 4.87 -17.56
N PRO A 327 -26.66 3.88 -17.03
CA PRO A 327 -27.90 3.40 -17.65
C PRO A 327 -29.05 4.42 -17.72
N ASP A 328 -28.99 5.48 -16.90
CA ASP A 328 -30.01 6.52 -16.76
C ASP A 328 -29.59 7.86 -17.38
N LEU A 329 -28.48 7.89 -18.13
CA LEU A 329 -27.97 9.02 -18.88
C LEU A 329 -28.42 8.99 -20.35
#